data_AF-A0A976PZ31-F1
#
_entry.id   AF-A0A976PZ31-F1
#
_cell.length_a   1.000
_cell.length_b   1.000
_cell.length_c   1.000
_cell.angle_alpha   90.00
_cell.angle_beta   90.00
_cell.angle_gamma   90.00
#
_symmetry.space_group_name_H-M   'P 1'
#
loop_
_entity.id
_entity.type
_entity.pdbx_description
1 polymer ?
#
loop_
_entity_poly.entity_id
_entity_poly.type
_entity_poly.pdbx_seq_one_letter_code
_entity_poly.pdbx_strand_id
1 'polypeptide(L)'
;HTGKVPQPKRRNEIRRFKNDPECRLFLSTDSGATGLNLQVADVVINLDMPWNPARLEQRIARAWRKHQKRPVQVINLVSEHSIEHRMLSLLEQKRSLAEGVVDGKGRNEMSLPSGRAAFLERLDAMMTTATKVPLTPPTDPFDRLRDDILSRWSNQLELMELHGKGEQQTLLVVADRLDDTLQDALARQLQEQFSDQTPQLKVLDRDAFATIKQLVEAGILNTSQASARTLYRAPTTNRPKDDGQSRRLAEALDHLARGEHKRRMAKVLMDGGFTVEALVPMREAVEISLQALTVWQGHNVETPPDLDLIDSVLVKTNLLTAENLSHIARLRDEQSERDEAHAGKLIMQSESIFSQAASLLGS
;
A
#
# COMPACT_ATOMS: atom_id res chain seq x y z
N HIS A 1 -39.95 10.69 -3.26
CA HIS A 1 -39.33 11.44 -4.36
C HIS A 1 -38.62 10.49 -5.34
N THR A 2 -39.06 10.45 -6.60
CA THR A 2 -38.43 9.64 -7.65
C THR A 2 -38.34 10.44 -8.95
N GLY A 3 -37.47 10.03 -9.88
CA GLY A 3 -37.31 10.69 -11.18
C GLY A 3 -38.56 10.69 -12.06
N LYS A 4 -39.57 9.88 -11.70
CA LYS A 4 -40.87 9.80 -12.38
C LYS A 4 -41.86 10.89 -11.94
N VAL A 5 -41.55 11.66 -10.89
CA VAL A 5 -42.44 12.71 -10.38
C VAL A 5 -42.33 14.00 -11.23
N PRO A 6 -43.44 14.57 -11.74
CA PRO A 6 -43.42 15.83 -12.47
C PRO A 6 -42.86 17.00 -11.64
N GLN A 7 -42.17 17.95 -12.29
CA GLN A 7 -41.48 19.07 -11.63
C GLN A 7 -42.36 19.89 -10.66
N PRO A 8 -43.64 20.20 -10.96
CA PRO A 8 -44.49 20.95 -10.04
C PRO A 8 -44.79 20.16 -8.74
N LYS A 9 -45.05 18.85 -8.87
CA LYS A 9 -45.30 17.96 -7.73
C LYS A 9 -44.05 17.78 -6.86
N ARG A 10 -42.87 17.69 -7.48
CA ARG A 10 -41.57 17.66 -6.78
C ARG A 10 -41.39 18.85 -5.84
N ARG A 11 -41.76 20.06 -6.29
CA ARG A 11 -41.63 21.28 -5.47
C ARG A 11 -42.59 21.28 -4.29
N ASN A 12 -43.77 20.70 -4.43
CA ASN A 12 -44.73 20.55 -3.33
C ASN A 12 -44.28 19.52 -2.30
N GLU A 13 -43.69 18.39 -2.71
CA GLU A 13 -43.10 17.39 -1.78
C GLU A 13 -42.03 18.02 -0.89
N ILE A 14 -41.13 18.81 -1.48
CA ILE A 14 -40.04 19.48 -0.76
C ILE A 14 -40.60 20.56 0.18
N ARG A 15 -41.58 21.34 -0.28
CA ARG A 15 -42.24 22.36 0.56
C ARG A 15 -42.94 21.73 1.75
N ARG A 16 -43.64 20.61 1.54
CA ARG A 16 -44.28 19.87 2.61
C ARG A 16 -43.25 19.39 3.63
N PHE A 17 -42.19 18.72 3.17
CA PHE A 17 -41.13 18.27 4.08
C PHE A 17 -40.45 19.40 4.88
N LYS A 18 -40.38 20.62 4.33
CA LYS A 18 -39.78 21.77 5.03
C LYS A 18 -40.71 22.46 6.03
N ASN A 19 -42.01 22.51 5.73
CA ASN A 19 -42.94 23.40 6.41
C ASN A 19 -44.01 22.66 7.22
N ASP A 20 -44.25 21.38 6.92
CA ASP A 20 -45.25 20.55 7.60
C ASP A 20 -44.59 19.82 8.78
N PRO A 21 -44.85 20.19 10.04
CA PRO A 21 -44.24 19.56 11.21
C PRO A 21 -44.63 18.08 11.36
N GLU A 22 -45.74 17.64 10.77
CA GLU A 22 -46.16 16.23 10.75
C GLU A 22 -45.36 15.40 9.72
N CYS A 23 -44.68 16.06 8.77
CA CYS A 23 -43.91 15.41 7.72
C CYS A 23 -42.48 15.08 8.18
N ARG A 24 -42.33 14.01 8.95
CA ARG A 24 -41.05 13.62 9.58
C ARG A 24 -40.08 12.84 8.67
N LEU A 25 -40.55 12.26 7.56
CA LEU A 25 -39.77 11.38 6.69
C LEU A 25 -39.81 11.86 5.23
N PHE A 26 -38.64 11.88 4.59
CA PHE A 26 -38.51 12.15 3.16
C PHE A 26 -37.75 11.02 2.48
N LEU A 27 -38.46 10.17 1.74
CA LEU A 27 -37.85 9.08 0.98
C LEU A 27 -37.48 9.55 -0.44
N SER A 28 -36.23 9.32 -0.84
CA SER A 28 -35.75 9.64 -2.18
C SER A 28 -34.88 8.52 -2.74
N THR A 29 -34.98 8.28 -4.05
CA THR A 29 -33.97 7.51 -4.79
C THR A 29 -32.83 8.43 -5.25
N ASP A 30 -31.83 7.89 -5.94
CA ASP A 30 -30.69 8.62 -6.53
C ASP A 30 -31.10 9.85 -7.38
N SER A 31 -32.33 9.86 -7.89
CA SER A 31 -32.91 11.01 -8.59
C SER A 31 -33.03 12.29 -7.73
N GLY A 32 -32.96 12.19 -6.40
CA GLY A 32 -32.88 13.33 -5.48
C GLY A 32 -31.46 13.73 -5.10
N ALA A 33 -30.44 13.00 -5.56
CA ALA A 33 -29.04 13.31 -5.25
C ALA A 33 -28.52 14.55 -5.99
N THR A 34 -29.27 15.09 -6.96
CA THR A 34 -28.95 16.31 -7.72
C THR A 34 -29.98 17.42 -7.45
N GLY A 35 -29.50 18.63 -7.13
CA GLY A 35 -30.31 19.84 -7.10
C GLY A 35 -31.29 20.04 -5.93
N LEU A 36 -31.45 19.07 -5.02
CA LEU A 36 -32.30 19.24 -3.84
C LEU A 36 -31.58 19.98 -2.70
N ASN A 37 -32.35 20.71 -1.88
CA ASN A 37 -31.86 21.32 -0.64
C ASN A 37 -32.74 20.85 0.53
N LEU A 38 -32.20 19.97 1.37
CA LEU A 38 -32.87 19.25 2.45
C LEU A 38 -32.30 19.62 3.83
N GLN A 39 -31.77 20.83 3.99
CA GLN A 39 -31.22 21.38 5.24
C GLN A 39 -32.19 21.37 6.46
N VAL A 40 -33.46 21.00 6.29
CA VAL A 40 -34.36 20.80 7.43
C VAL A 40 -34.10 19.45 8.12
N ALA A 41 -33.51 18.49 7.40
CA ALA A 41 -33.21 17.16 7.89
C ALA A 41 -31.93 17.15 8.74
N ASP A 42 -32.02 16.42 9.85
CA ASP A 42 -31.00 16.17 10.85
C ASP A 42 -30.57 14.69 10.90
N VAL A 43 -31.27 13.79 10.19
CA VAL A 43 -30.87 12.38 10.03
C VAL A 43 -30.91 11.97 8.55
N VAL A 44 -29.87 11.29 8.09
CA VAL A 44 -29.75 10.71 6.75
C VAL A 44 -29.53 9.21 6.90
N ILE A 45 -30.45 8.41 6.34
CA ILE A 45 -30.34 6.94 6.33
C ILE A 45 -30.10 6.49 4.89
N ASN A 46 -28.93 5.90 4.64
CA ASN A 46 -28.61 5.27 3.37
C ASN A 46 -28.96 3.78 3.45
N LEU A 47 -29.91 3.36 2.62
CA LEU A 47 -30.33 1.95 2.52
C LEU A 47 -29.37 1.14 1.62
N ASP A 48 -28.69 1.82 0.71
CA ASP A 48 -27.74 1.29 -0.25
C ASP A 48 -26.48 2.17 -0.25
N MET A 49 -25.31 1.54 -0.34
CA MET A 49 -24.05 2.27 -0.47
C MET A 49 -23.71 2.44 -1.95
N PRO A 50 -23.71 3.67 -2.49
CA PRO A 50 -23.38 3.87 -3.89
C PRO A 50 -21.89 3.58 -4.10
N TRP A 51 -21.59 2.82 -5.14
CA TRP A 51 -20.24 2.45 -5.57
C TRP A 51 -19.27 3.62 -5.77
N ASN A 52 -19.81 4.83 -5.94
CA ASN A 52 -19.03 6.05 -6.05
C ASN A 52 -19.11 6.85 -4.72
N PRO A 53 -18.01 6.95 -3.95
CA PRO A 53 -17.95 7.74 -2.72
C PRO A 53 -18.41 9.19 -2.88
N ALA A 54 -18.11 9.81 -4.02
CA ALA A 54 -18.54 11.18 -4.29
C ALA A 54 -20.08 11.30 -4.37
N ARG A 55 -20.78 10.24 -4.79
CA ARG A 55 -22.24 10.23 -4.76
C ARG A 55 -22.76 10.15 -3.33
N LEU A 56 -22.12 9.37 -2.46
CA LEU A 56 -22.48 9.30 -1.04
C LEU A 56 -22.28 10.65 -0.35
N GLU A 57 -21.12 11.29 -0.55
CA GLU A 57 -20.83 12.63 -0.04
C GLU A 57 -21.86 13.64 -0.57
N GLN A 58 -22.23 13.57 -1.84
CA GLN A 58 -23.28 14.40 -2.42
C GLN A 58 -24.67 14.15 -1.82
N ARG A 59 -25.02 12.90 -1.46
CA ARG A 59 -26.28 12.58 -0.75
C ARG A 59 -26.30 13.25 0.63
N ILE A 60 -25.22 13.11 1.40
CA ILE A 60 -25.07 13.71 2.75
C ILE A 60 -25.10 15.24 2.67
N ALA A 61 -24.40 15.84 1.70
CA ALA A 61 -24.33 17.29 1.51
C ALA A 61 -25.67 17.97 1.16
N ARG A 62 -26.75 17.20 0.93
CA ARG A 62 -28.11 17.76 0.77
C ARG A 62 -28.72 18.19 2.09
N ALA A 63 -28.40 17.48 3.17
CA ALA A 63 -28.81 17.81 4.54
C ALA A 63 -27.71 18.61 5.26
N TRP A 64 -26.45 18.18 5.12
CA TRP A 64 -25.28 18.84 5.72
C TRP A 64 -24.69 19.89 4.77
N ARG A 65 -25.19 21.12 4.85
CA ARG A 65 -24.78 22.24 3.97
C ARG A 65 -24.68 23.55 4.75
N LYS A 66 -24.00 24.55 4.18
CA LYS A 66 -23.83 25.91 4.73
C LYS A 66 -25.17 26.43 5.31
N HIS A 67 -25.14 26.86 6.57
CA HIS A 67 -26.28 27.33 7.40
C HIS A 67 -27.14 26.25 8.09
N GLN A 68 -26.81 24.96 7.97
CA GLN A 68 -27.37 23.94 8.87
C GLN A 68 -26.81 24.14 10.28
N LYS A 69 -27.68 24.28 11.28
CA LYS A 69 -27.31 24.52 12.69
C LYS A 69 -27.42 23.27 13.57
N ARG A 70 -28.17 22.25 13.13
CA ARG A 70 -28.34 20.99 13.86
C ARG A 70 -27.26 19.99 13.42
N PRO A 71 -26.73 19.14 14.34
CA PRO A 71 -25.88 18.03 13.92
C PRO A 71 -26.66 17.11 12.99
N VAL A 72 -26.02 16.65 11.92
CA VAL A 72 -26.63 15.72 10.96
C VAL A 72 -26.08 14.33 11.21
N GLN A 73 -26.92 13.40 11.66
CA GLN A 73 -26.55 12.00 11.85
C GLN A 73 -26.67 11.24 10.54
N VAL A 74 -25.64 10.46 10.18
CA VAL A 74 -25.64 9.61 8.99
C VAL A 74 -25.61 8.15 9.41
N ILE A 75 -26.58 7.37 8.94
CA ILE A 75 -26.70 5.93 9.18
C ILE A 75 -26.59 5.22 7.84
N ASN A 76 -25.63 4.30 7.71
CA ASN A 76 -25.49 3.45 6.52
C ASN A 76 -25.90 2.03 6.88
N LEU A 77 -26.89 1.49 6.20
CA LEU A 77 -27.24 0.07 6.31
C LEU A 77 -26.34 -0.71 5.35
N VAL A 78 -25.66 -1.74 5.86
CA VAL A 78 -24.71 -2.55 5.11
C VAL A 78 -24.91 -4.01 5.45
N SER A 79 -24.99 -4.87 4.42
CA SER A 79 -25.06 -6.31 4.63
C SER A 79 -23.67 -6.89 4.89
N GLU A 80 -23.54 -7.74 5.91
CA GLU A 80 -22.30 -8.49 6.17
C GLU A 80 -21.93 -9.39 4.99
N HIS A 81 -20.62 -9.63 4.81
CA HIS A 81 -20.01 -10.39 3.70
C HIS A 81 -20.39 -9.96 2.27
N SER A 82 -21.06 -8.82 2.12
CA SER A 82 -21.45 -8.28 0.82
C SER A 82 -20.37 -7.36 0.24
N ILE A 83 -20.58 -6.93 -1.01
CA ILE A 83 -19.69 -5.95 -1.64
C ILE A 83 -19.75 -4.59 -0.92
N GLU A 84 -20.90 -4.25 -0.33
CA GLU A 84 -21.09 -3.02 0.45
C GLU A 84 -20.24 -3.03 1.73
N HIS A 85 -20.07 -4.19 2.37
CA HIS A 85 -19.18 -4.35 3.53
C HIS A 85 -17.73 -4.06 3.18
N ARG A 86 -17.29 -4.49 1.99
CA ARG A 86 -15.93 -4.18 1.49
C ARG A 86 -15.75 -2.71 1.09
N MET A 87 -16.83 -1.98 0.82
CA MET A 87 -16.75 -0.54 0.56
C MET A 87 -16.56 0.29 1.83
N LEU A 88 -17.05 -0.19 2.98
CA LEU A 88 -16.86 0.49 4.26
C LEU A 88 -15.37 0.62 4.61
N SER A 89 -14.59 -0.45 4.43
CA SER A 89 -13.14 -0.43 4.71
C SER A 89 -12.38 0.56 3.83
N LEU A 90 -12.79 0.77 2.58
CA LEU A 90 -12.21 1.77 1.68
C LEU A 90 -12.58 3.21 2.09
N LEU A 91 -13.81 3.45 2.53
CA LEU A 91 -14.24 4.75 3.05
C LEU A 91 -13.53 5.09 4.36
N GLU A 92 -13.33 4.09 5.22
CA GLU A 92 -12.62 4.21 6.48
C GLU A 92 -11.13 4.48 6.27
N GLN A 93 -10.49 3.81 5.30
CA GLN A 93 -9.13 4.15 4.86
C GLN A 93 -9.03 5.59 4.35
N LYS A 94 -9.97 6.04 3.51
CA LYS A 94 -10.00 7.44 3.03
C LYS A 94 -10.18 8.44 4.16
N ARG A 95 -11.02 8.11 5.16
CA ARG A 95 -11.25 8.96 6.34
C ARG A 95 -10.02 9.01 7.23
N SER A 96 -9.38 7.88 7.52
CA SER A 96 -8.14 7.79 8.28
C SER A 96 -7.00 8.57 7.60
N LEU A 97 -6.93 8.51 6.27
CA LEU A 97 -5.97 9.32 5.49
C LEU A 97 -6.30 10.82 5.55
N ALA A 98 -7.58 11.21 5.49
CA ALA A 98 -7.98 12.61 5.61
C ALA A 98 -7.76 13.17 7.03
N GLU A 99 -8.04 12.38 8.08
CA GLU A 99 -7.77 12.74 9.48
C GLU A 99 -6.26 12.83 9.74
N GLY A 100 -5.45 11.91 9.19
CA GLY A 100 -3.98 11.95 9.30
C GLY A 100 -3.32 13.17 8.65
N VAL A 101 -3.92 13.72 7.59
CA VAL A 101 -3.48 14.96 6.92
C VAL A 101 -3.89 16.20 7.73
N VAL A 102 -5.02 16.16 8.44
CA VAL A 102 -5.53 17.30 9.23
C VAL A 102 -4.85 17.41 10.60
N ASP A 103 -4.47 16.29 11.23
CA ASP A 103 -3.84 16.27 12.56
C ASP A 103 -2.32 16.48 12.54
N GLY A 104 -1.70 16.68 11.37
CA GLY A 104 -0.27 16.99 11.23
C GLY A 104 0.68 15.91 11.76
N LYS A 105 0.16 14.73 12.12
CA LYS A 105 0.91 13.55 12.62
C LYS A 105 0.77 12.31 11.71
N GLY A 106 0.16 12.45 10.55
CA GLY A 106 0.20 11.43 9.50
C GLY A 106 1.45 11.59 8.65
N ARG A 107 2.11 10.47 8.30
CA ARG A 107 3.22 10.42 7.34
C ARG A 107 2.83 11.23 6.09
N ASN A 108 3.49 12.38 5.91
CA ASN A 108 3.42 13.14 4.68
C ASN A 108 4.14 12.31 3.60
N GLU A 109 3.45 12.11 2.48
CA GLU A 109 3.81 11.25 1.34
C GLU A 109 3.39 9.78 1.48
N MET A 110 2.08 9.55 1.35
CA MET A 110 1.62 8.43 0.54
C MET A 110 1.08 9.03 -0.75
N SER A 111 1.80 8.87 -1.85
CA SER A 111 1.31 9.22 -3.18
C SER A 111 0.12 8.33 -3.49
N LEU A 112 -1.09 8.81 -3.19
CA LEU A 112 -2.29 8.26 -3.80
C LEU A 112 -2.23 8.68 -5.27
N PRO A 113 -2.31 7.74 -6.23
CA PRO A 113 -2.59 8.12 -7.61
C PRO A 113 -3.99 8.75 -7.60
N SER A 114 -4.03 10.07 -7.54
CA SER A 114 -5.25 10.84 -7.47
C SER A 114 -5.92 10.78 -8.84
N GLY A 115 -6.81 9.81 -9.00
CA GLY A 115 -7.49 9.60 -10.25
C GLY A 115 -8.66 8.64 -10.10
N ARG A 116 -9.80 9.04 -10.69
CA ARG A 116 -10.95 8.16 -10.91
C ARG A 116 -10.54 6.84 -11.58
N ALA A 117 -9.48 6.85 -12.39
CA ALA A 117 -8.92 5.68 -13.06
C ALA A 117 -8.30 4.67 -12.08
N ALA A 118 -7.39 5.08 -11.20
CA ALA A 118 -6.75 4.20 -10.21
C ALA A 118 -7.77 3.61 -9.20
N PHE A 119 -8.83 4.35 -8.91
CA PHE A 119 -9.96 3.87 -8.12
C PHE A 119 -10.80 2.81 -8.86
N LEU A 120 -11.09 3.03 -10.14
CA LEU A 120 -11.80 2.06 -10.98
C LEU A 120 -10.97 0.81 -11.25
N GLU A 121 -9.65 0.92 -11.36
CA GLU A 121 -8.73 -0.20 -11.56
C GLU A 121 -8.66 -1.11 -10.32
N ARG A 122 -8.65 -0.53 -9.11
CA ARG A 122 -8.77 -1.29 -7.86
C ARG A 122 -10.17 -1.91 -7.69
N LEU A 123 -11.22 -1.20 -8.11
CA LEU A 123 -12.58 -1.75 -8.13
C LEU A 123 -12.70 -2.91 -9.13
N ASP A 124 -12.09 -2.81 -10.31
CA ASP A 124 -12.12 -3.84 -11.35
C ASP A 124 -11.35 -5.10 -10.90
N ALA A 125 -10.21 -4.92 -10.22
CA ALA A 125 -9.49 -6.01 -9.57
C ALA A 125 -10.30 -6.67 -8.43
N MET A 126 -11.14 -5.92 -7.71
CA MET A 126 -12.05 -6.46 -6.70
C MET A 126 -13.35 -7.04 -7.28
N MET A 127 -13.69 -6.72 -8.53
CA MET A 127 -14.90 -7.20 -9.24
C MET A 127 -14.62 -8.45 -10.08
N THR A 128 -13.37 -8.65 -10.53
CA THR A 128 -12.92 -9.84 -11.29
C THR A 128 -12.68 -11.07 -10.41
N THR A 129 -12.67 -10.91 -9.09
CA THR A 129 -12.92 -12.01 -8.13
C THR A 129 -14.42 -12.26 -7.99
N ALA A 130 -15.11 -12.39 -9.12
CA ALA A 130 -16.47 -12.86 -9.19
C ALA A 130 -16.51 -14.35 -8.83
N THR A 131 -16.88 -14.64 -7.58
CA THR A 131 -17.72 -15.77 -7.17
C THR A 131 -17.52 -17.09 -7.92
N LYS A 132 -16.77 -18.00 -7.31
CA LYS A 132 -17.18 -19.41 -7.23
C LYS A 132 -17.04 -19.85 -5.78
N VAL A 133 -18.12 -19.74 -5.02
CA VAL A 133 -18.29 -20.54 -3.80
C VAL A 133 -18.93 -21.86 -4.26
N PRO A 134 -18.25 -23.01 -4.17
CA PRO A 134 -18.95 -24.29 -4.29
C PRO A 134 -19.77 -24.53 -3.02
N LEU A 135 -21.06 -24.83 -3.19
CA LEU A 135 -22.04 -25.17 -2.15
C LEU A 135 -21.88 -26.60 -1.59
N THR A 136 -20.67 -27.14 -1.55
CA THR A 136 -20.37 -28.45 -0.97
C THR A 136 -18.99 -28.42 -0.32
N PRO A 137 -18.85 -28.83 0.96
CA PRO A 137 -17.53 -28.90 1.58
C PRO A 137 -16.62 -29.83 0.74
N PRO A 138 -15.36 -29.46 0.51
CA PRO A 138 -14.44 -30.31 -0.25
C PRO A 138 -14.32 -31.69 0.41
N THR A 139 -14.53 -32.73 -0.40
CA THR A 139 -14.42 -34.14 -0.01
C THR A 139 -12.99 -34.50 0.45
N ASP A 140 -12.00 -33.68 0.10
CA ASP A 140 -10.58 -33.89 0.37
C ASP A 140 -10.04 -32.92 1.46
N PRO A 141 -9.37 -33.41 2.52
CA PRO A 141 -8.75 -32.56 3.54
C PRO A 141 -7.72 -31.57 2.96
N PHE A 142 -7.01 -31.90 1.88
CA PHE A 142 -6.05 -30.98 1.24
C PHE A 142 -6.72 -29.81 0.52
N ASP A 143 -7.93 -30.02 0.00
CA ASP A 143 -8.71 -28.95 -0.62
C ASP A 143 -9.28 -28.00 0.45
N ARG A 144 -9.64 -28.52 1.64
CA ARG A 144 -10.02 -27.67 2.80
C ARG A 144 -8.84 -26.86 3.32
N LEU A 145 -7.66 -27.49 3.45
CA LEU A 145 -6.43 -26.80 3.83
C LEU A 145 -6.14 -25.63 2.88
N ARG A 146 -6.22 -25.90 1.57
CA ARG A 146 -6.04 -24.88 0.53
C ARG A 146 -7.02 -23.72 0.72
N ASP A 147 -8.32 -24.02 0.85
CA ASP A 147 -9.36 -22.99 0.90
C ASP A 147 -9.21 -22.11 2.15
N ASP A 148 -8.88 -22.70 3.30
CA ASP A 148 -8.63 -21.97 4.55
C ASP A 148 -7.39 -21.06 4.42
N ILE A 149 -6.31 -21.57 3.85
CA ILE A 149 -5.07 -20.82 3.63
C ILE A 149 -5.32 -19.66 2.65
N LEU A 150 -6.03 -19.91 1.55
CA LEU A 150 -6.37 -18.87 0.57
C LEU A 150 -7.29 -17.82 1.15
N SER A 151 -8.19 -18.16 2.08
CA SER A 151 -9.06 -17.17 2.73
C SER A 151 -8.29 -16.11 3.54
N ARG A 152 -7.09 -16.45 4.03
CA ARG A 152 -6.28 -15.59 4.89
C ARG A 152 -5.10 -14.96 4.16
N TRP A 153 -4.49 -15.68 3.21
CA TRP A 153 -3.23 -15.29 2.57
C TRP A 153 -3.28 -15.32 1.03
N SER A 154 -4.45 -15.20 0.40
CA SER A 154 -4.61 -15.20 -1.07
C SER A 154 -3.62 -14.28 -1.81
N ASN A 155 -3.26 -13.15 -1.21
CA ASN A 155 -2.43 -12.12 -1.82
C ASN A 155 -0.92 -12.36 -1.66
N GLN A 156 -0.53 -13.28 -0.78
CA GLN A 156 0.87 -13.59 -0.48
C GLN A 156 1.31 -14.94 -1.06
N LEU A 157 0.36 -15.75 -1.54
CA LEU A 157 0.63 -17.11 -2.04
C LEU A 157 0.67 -17.14 -3.55
N GLU A 158 1.73 -17.73 -4.10
CA GLU A 158 1.94 -17.89 -5.53
C GLU A 158 1.66 -19.33 -5.99
N LEU A 159 2.07 -20.32 -5.18
CA LEU A 159 1.96 -21.74 -5.50
C LEU A 159 1.76 -22.59 -4.25
N MET A 160 0.93 -23.62 -4.35
CA MET A 160 0.85 -24.72 -3.39
C MET A 160 0.84 -26.05 -4.13
N GLU A 161 1.83 -26.90 -3.86
CA GLU A 161 1.99 -28.21 -4.48
C GLU A 161 2.19 -29.30 -3.44
N LEU A 162 1.48 -30.41 -3.58
CA LEU A 162 1.67 -31.60 -2.79
C LEU A 162 2.54 -32.59 -3.58
N HIS A 163 3.67 -32.96 -3.01
CA HIS A 163 4.63 -33.91 -3.57
C HIS A 163 4.60 -35.22 -2.79
N GLY A 164 4.73 -36.37 -3.46
CA GLY A 164 4.78 -37.69 -2.83
C GLY A 164 3.42 -38.40 -2.68
N LYS A 165 3.42 -39.63 -2.16
CA LYS A 165 2.23 -40.48 -1.94
C LYS A 165 2.34 -41.21 -0.60
N GLY A 166 1.21 -41.44 0.07
CA GLY A 166 1.16 -42.16 1.35
C GLY A 166 1.81 -41.36 2.48
N GLU A 167 2.66 -42.00 3.28
CA GLU A 167 3.28 -41.41 4.48
C GLU A 167 4.41 -40.40 4.20
N GLN A 168 4.90 -40.30 2.96
CA GLN A 168 5.95 -39.36 2.56
C GLN A 168 5.40 -38.26 1.65
N GLN A 169 4.48 -37.45 2.20
CA GLN A 169 3.93 -36.30 1.50
C GLN A 169 4.61 -35.01 1.96
N THR A 170 4.96 -34.15 1.00
CA THR A 170 5.54 -32.83 1.25
C THR A 170 4.64 -31.77 0.64
N LEU A 171 4.15 -30.84 1.46
CA LEU A 171 3.44 -29.65 1.01
C LEU A 171 4.44 -28.53 0.77
N LEU A 172 4.67 -28.21 -0.50
CA LEU A 172 5.43 -27.05 -0.94
C LEU A 172 4.50 -25.85 -1.05
N VAL A 173 4.84 -24.75 -0.38
CA VAL A 173 4.16 -23.47 -0.46
C VAL A 173 5.15 -22.42 -0.93
N VAL A 174 4.80 -21.67 -1.98
CA VAL A 174 5.61 -20.54 -2.48
C VAL A 174 4.87 -19.25 -2.15
N ALA A 175 5.54 -18.35 -1.45
CA ALA A 175 4.99 -17.07 -1.03
C ALA A 175 5.85 -15.89 -1.54
N ASP A 176 5.24 -14.72 -1.69
CA ASP A 176 5.93 -13.47 -2.12
C ASP A 176 6.93 -12.99 -1.05
N ARG A 177 6.67 -13.29 0.24
CA ARG A 177 7.57 -13.01 1.37
C ARG A 177 7.53 -14.16 2.38
N LEU A 178 8.71 -14.53 2.89
CA LEU A 178 8.86 -15.44 4.02
C LEU A 178 8.78 -14.64 5.31
N ASP A 179 7.61 -14.66 5.96
CA ASP A 179 7.43 -14.12 7.31
C ASP A 179 7.27 -15.28 8.29
N ASP A 180 7.92 -15.23 9.46
CA ASP A 180 7.83 -16.29 10.50
C ASP A 180 6.37 -16.58 10.89
N THR A 181 5.52 -15.55 10.84
CA THR A 181 4.08 -15.65 11.11
C THR A 181 3.33 -16.55 10.12
N LEU A 182 3.71 -16.53 8.83
CA LEU A 182 3.10 -17.36 7.80
C LEU A 182 3.50 -18.82 7.99
N GLN A 183 4.79 -19.06 8.23
CA GLN A 183 5.32 -20.41 8.44
C GLN A 183 4.71 -21.07 9.69
N ASP A 184 4.64 -20.33 10.80
CA ASP A 184 4.02 -20.81 12.03
C ASP A 184 2.52 -21.09 11.87
N ALA A 185 1.81 -20.22 11.15
CA ALA A 185 0.38 -20.40 10.90
C ALA A 185 0.09 -21.62 10.01
N LEU A 186 0.90 -21.83 8.96
CA LEU A 186 0.81 -23.00 8.08
C LEU A 186 1.12 -24.29 8.84
N ALA A 187 2.16 -24.28 9.69
CA ALA A 187 2.52 -25.43 10.52
C ALA A 187 1.38 -25.80 11.50
N ARG A 188 0.76 -24.81 12.15
CA ARG A 188 -0.39 -25.03 13.04
C ARG A 188 -1.59 -25.61 12.30
N GLN A 189 -1.97 -25.04 11.15
CA GLN A 189 -3.12 -25.53 10.38
C GLN A 189 -2.90 -26.95 9.85
N LEU A 190 -1.68 -27.29 9.44
CA LEU A 190 -1.34 -28.65 9.05
C LEU A 190 -1.51 -29.64 10.21
N GLN A 191 -1.08 -29.26 11.40
CA GLN A 191 -1.19 -30.10 12.59
C GLN A 191 -2.63 -30.24 13.10
N GLU A 192 -3.45 -29.20 12.96
CA GLU A 192 -4.88 -29.21 13.31
C GLU A 192 -5.70 -30.08 12.35
N GLN A 193 -5.39 -30.08 11.05
CA GLN A 193 -6.15 -30.82 10.04
C GLN A 193 -5.67 -32.26 9.83
N PHE A 194 -4.40 -32.57 10.15
CA PHE A 194 -3.79 -33.89 9.94
C PHE A 194 -3.13 -34.39 11.21
N SER A 195 -3.92 -35.11 12.03
CA SER A 195 -3.48 -35.64 13.34
C SER A 195 -2.68 -36.95 13.27
N ASP A 196 -2.90 -37.81 12.26
CA ASP A 196 -2.24 -39.13 12.17
C ASP A 196 -1.11 -39.20 11.11
N GLN A 197 -1.17 -38.39 10.04
CA GLN A 197 -0.18 -38.36 8.95
C GLN A 197 0.06 -36.91 8.48
N THR A 198 0.88 -36.15 9.22
CA THR A 198 1.18 -34.76 8.87
C THR A 198 2.21 -34.68 7.74
N PRO A 199 1.88 -34.08 6.59
CA PRO A 199 2.85 -33.90 5.50
C PRO A 199 3.93 -32.89 5.89
N GLN A 200 5.14 -33.05 5.36
CA GLN A 200 6.24 -32.12 5.60
C GLN A 200 5.94 -30.77 4.94
N LEU A 201 5.99 -29.68 5.70
CA LEU A 201 5.86 -28.33 5.17
C LEU A 201 7.21 -27.83 4.66
N LYS A 202 7.24 -27.36 3.41
CA LYS A 202 8.33 -26.54 2.88
C LYS A 202 7.77 -25.24 2.34
N VAL A 203 8.20 -24.14 2.92
CA VAL A 203 7.88 -22.79 2.44
C VAL A 203 9.10 -22.24 1.72
N LEU A 204 8.90 -21.73 0.51
CA LEU A 204 9.92 -21.03 -0.27
C LEU A 204 9.43 -19.63 -0.59
N ASP A 205 10.35 -18.69 -0.70
CA ASP A 205 10.05 -17.44 -1.38
C ASP A 205 10.07 -17.63 -2.91
N ARG A 206 9.54 -16.63 -3.59
CA ARG A 206 9.45 -16.58 -5.05
C ARG A 206 10.81 -16.70 -5.75
N ASP A 207 11.83 -16.04 -5.23
CA ASP A 207 13.15 -15.95 -5.85
C ASP A 207 13.91 -17.29 -5.74
N ALA A 208 13.84 -17.94 -4.59
CA ALA A 208 14.37 -19.27 -4.33
C ALA A 208 13.67 -20.31 -5.21
N PHE A 209 12.35 -20.25 -5.32
CA PHE A 209 11.59 -21.16 -6.19
C PHE A 209 11.96 -20.96 -7.67
N ALA A 210 12.06 -19.71 -8.14
CA ALA A 210 12.49 -19.41 -9.50
C ALA A 210 13.92 -19.90 -9.79
N THR A 211 14.84 -19.73 -8.84
CA THR A 211 16.22 -20.20 -8.94
C THR A 211 16.27 -21.73 -9.06
N ILE A 212 15.55 -22.46 -8.21
CA ILE A 212 15.48 -23.93 -8.27
C ILE A 212 14.90 -24.37 -9.61
N LYS A 213 13.84 -23.70 -10.10
CA LYS A 213 13.23 -24.02 -11.38
C LYS A 213 14.19 -23.79 -12.55
N GLN A 214 14.95 -22.70 -12.55
CA GLN A 214 15.98 -22.43 -13.55
C GLN A 214 17.07 -23.51 -13.55
N LEU A 215 17.52 -23.95 -12.37
CA LEU A 215 18.52 -25.02 -12.25
C LEU A 215 17.99 -26.38 -12.74
N VAL A 216 16.70 -26.65 -12.55
CA VAL A 216 16.02 -27.82 -13.13
C VAL A 216 15.93 -27.72 -14.65
N GLU A 217 15.52 -26.56 -15.17
CA GLU A 217 15.43 -26.30 -16.62
C GLU A 217 16.81 -26.37 -17.30
N ALA A 218 17.87 -25.95 -16.61
CA ALA A 218 19.25 -26.07 -17.05
C ALA A 218 19.82 -27.50 -16.93
N GLY A 219 19.05 -28.46 -16.38
CA GLY A 219 19.47 -29.85 -16.21
C GLY A 219 20.52 -30.08 -15.12
N ILE A 220 20.76 -29.09 -14.25
CA ILE A 220 21.70 -29.20 -13.11
C ILE A 220 21.05 -29.96 -11.96
N LEU A 221 19.74 -29.77 -11.76
CA LEU A 221 18.94 -30.48 -10.77
C LEU A 221 17.96 -31.44 -11.45
N ASN A 222 17.95 -32.70 -11.01
CA ASN A 222 16.95 -33.68 -11.43
C ASN A 222 15.74 -33.63 -10.50
N THR A 223 14.53 -33.54 -11.07
CA THR A 223 13.30 -33.68 -10.29
C THR A 223 12.96 -35.16 -10.12
N SER A 224 12.61 -35.57 -8.91
CA SER A 224 12.06 -36.90 -8.67
C SER A 224 10.70 -37.00 -9.37
N GLN A 225 10.45 -38.07 -10.13
CA GLN A 225 9.18 -38.33 -10.84
C GLN A 225 7.96 -38.56 -9.93
N ALA A 226 8.04 -38.18 -8.66
CA ALA A 226 6.91 -38.19 -7.74
C ALA A 226 5.82 -37.26 -8.29
N SER A 227 4.62 -37.81 -8.53
CA SER A 227 3.47 -37.07 -9.06
C SER A 227 3.13 -35.89 -8.15
N ALA A 228 3.48 -34.67 -8.57
CA ALA A 228 3.10 -33.45 -7.87
C ALA A 228 1.64 -33.12 -8.19
N ARG A 229 0.82 -32.95 -7.15
CA ARG A 229 -0.55 -32.42 -7.27
C ARG A 229 -0.52 -30.93 -6.95
N THR A 230 -0.75 -30.09 -7.95
CA THR A 230 -0.95 -28.65 -7.74
C THR A 230 -2.28 -28.42 -7.03
N LEU A 231 -2.24 -27.91 -5.80
CA LEU A 231 -3.43 -27.55 -5.02
C LEU A 231 -3.89 -26.14 -5.38
N TYR A 232 -2.94 -25.21 -5.51
CA TYR A 232 -3.19 -23.83 -5.90
C TYR A 232 -2.06 -23.28 -6.75
N ARG A 233 -2.40 -22.48 -7.74
CA ARG A 233 -1.48 -21.65 -8.50
C ARG A 233 -2.19 -20.34 -8.77
N ALA A 234 -1.57 -19.22 -8.41
CA ALA A 234 -2.12 -17.91 -8.72
C ALA A 234 -2.37 -17.82 -10.25
N PRO A 235 -3.53 -17.34 -10.71
CA PRO A 235 -3.77 -17.17 -12.13
C PRO A 235 -2.65 -16.30 -12.70
N THR A 236 -1.99 -16.79 -13.74
CA THR A 236 -0.99 -16.04 -14.49
C THR A 236 -1.71 -14.91 -15.22
N THR A 237 -2.13 -13.87 -14.49
CA THR A 237 -2.18 -12.55 -15.08
C THR A 237 -0.77 -12.32 -15.60
N ASN A 238 -0.68 -11.95 -16.86
CA ASN A 238 0.49 -11.40 -17.51
C ASN A 238 0.88 -10.10 -16.78
N ARG A 239 1.22 -10.20 -15.49
CA ARG A 239 1.92 -9.17 -14.75
C ARG A 239 3.28 -9.13 -15.44
N PRO A 240 3.71 -7.97 -15.94
CA PRO A 240 5.09 -7.83 -16.36
C PRO A 240 5.96 -8.35 -15.21
N LYS A 241 7.15 -8.87 -15.52
CA LYS A 241 8.23 -8.99 -14.55
C LYS A 241 8.29 -7.71 -13.72
N ASP A 242 7.58 -7.66 -12.60
CA ASP A 242 7.71 -6.61 -11.59
C ASP A 242 8.88 -7.10 -10.76
N ASP A 243 10.05 -6.95 -11.37
CA ASP A 243 11.35 -7.27 -10.82
C ASP A 243 11.43 -6.57 -9.47
N GLY A 244 11.87 -7.23 -8.39
CA GLY A 244 12.07 -6.56 -7.10
C GLY A 244 12.94 -5.29 -7.21
N GLN A 245 13.65 -5.13 -8.33
CA GLN A 245 14.32 -3.91 -8.77
C GLN A 245 13.36 -2.73 -9.03
N SER A 246 12.20 -2.90 -9.68
CA SER A 246 11.23 -1.83 -9.93
C SER A 246 10.61 -1.27 -8.64
N ARG A 247 10.32 -2.16 -7.67
CA ARG A 247 9.86 -1.74 -6.34
C ARG A 247 10.96 -1.03 -5.56
N ARG A 248 12.18 -1.57 -5.56
CA ARG A 248 13.36 -0.93 -4.94
C ARG A 248 13.68 0.43 -5.58
N LEU A 249 13.51 0.56 -6.89
CA LEU A 249 13.67 1.83 -7.60
C LEU A 249 12.63 2.83 -7.15
N ALA A 250 11.36 2.43 -7.09
CA ALA A 250 10.28 3.31 -6.64
C ALA A 250 10.50 3.80 -5.19
N GLU A 251 10.93 2.90 -4.31
CA GLU A 251 11.27 3.24 -2.92
C GLU A 251 12.51 4.16 -2.84
N ALA A 252 13.57 3.86 -3.59
CA ALA A 252 14.75 4.72 -3.67
C ALA A 252 14.42 6.12 -4.21
N LEU A 253 13.56 6.22 -5.22
CA LEU A 253 13.10 7.50 -5.79
C LEU A 253 12.25 8.29 -4.79
N ASP A 254 11.44 7.63 -3.95
CA ASP A 254 10.69 8.26 -2.87
C ASP A 254 11.62 8.86 -1.80
N HIS A 255 12.64 8.10 -1.37
CA HIS A 255 13.69 8.64 -0.50
C HIS A 255 14.37 9.84 -1.15
N LEU A 256 14.77 9.74 -2.42
CA LEU A 256 15.45 10.83 -3.13
C LEU A 256 14.59 12.10 -3.19
N ALA A 257 13.28 11.98 -3.40
CA ALA A 257 12.36 13.11 -3.39
C ALA A 257 12.32 13.85 -2.04
N ARG A 258 12.31 13.10 -0.93
CA ARG A 258 12.43 13.66 0.43
C ARG A 258 13.75 14.39 0.64
N GLY A 259 14.85 13.81 0.15
CA GLY A 259 16.18 14.43 0.17
C GLY A 259 16.25 15.73 -0.64
N GLU A 260 15.56 15.78 -1.79
CA GLU A 260 15.55 16.97 -2.65
C GLU A 260 14.79 18.14 -2.03
N HIS A 261 13.77 17.87 -1.21
CA HIS A 261 13.14 18.91 -0.41
C HIS A 261 14.13 19.54 0.59
N LYS A 262 14.92 18.72 1.29
CA LYS A 262 15.94 19.17 2.23
C LYS A 262 17.06 19.95 1.53
N ARG A 263 17.51 19.46 0.37
CA ARG A 263 18.50 20.16 -0.47
C ARG A 263 18.01 21.54 -0.92
N ARG A 264 16.76 21.67 -1.35
CA ARG A 264 16.15 22.97 -1.70
C ARG A 264 16.09 23.92 -0.50
N MET A 265 15.77 23.42 0.69
CA MET A 265 15.78 24.22 1.91
C MET A 265 17.19 24.73 2.25
N ALA A 266 18.20 23.88 2.15
CA ALA A 266 19.60 24.29 2.32
C ALA A 266 20.00 25.38 1.33
N LYS A 267 19.61 25.25 0.06
CA LYS A 267 19.87 26.27 -0.96
C LYS A 267 19.23 27.62 -0.64
N VAL A 268 17.95 27.62 -0.23
CA VAL A 268 17.25 28.85 0.16
C VAL A 268 17.93 29.55 1.34
N LEU A 269 18.41 28.77 2.32
CA LEU A 269 19.16 29.30 3.46
C LEU A 269 20.51 29.89 3.02
N MET A 270 21.25 29.21 2.13
CA MET A 270 22.49 29.75 1.56
C MET A 270 22.28 31.05 0.78
N ASP A 271 21.25 31.09 -0.08
CA ASP A 271 20.92 32.29 -0.87
C ASP A 271 20.50 33.46 0.05
N GLY A 272 19.97 33.15 1.25
CA GLY A 272 19.64 34.10 2.30
C GLY A 272 20.81 34.50 3.21
N GLY A 273 22.01 33.95 3.01
CA GLY A 273 23.20 34.23 3.84
C GLY A 273 23.28 33.41 5.14
N PHE A 274 22.44 32.39 5.31
CA PHE A 274 22.40 31.48 6.47
C PHE A 274 23.15 30.18 6.18
N THR A 275 24.46 30.29 5.96
CA THR A 275 25.33 29.18 5.50
C THR A 275 25.55 28.11 6.55
N VAL A 276 25.62 28.48 7.84
CA VAL A 276 25.77 27.52 8.94
C VAL A 276 24.45 26.76 9.15
N GLU A 277 23.31 27.46 9.13
CA GLU A 277 21.98 26.87 9.26
C GLU A 277 21.61 26.00 8.07
N ALA A 278 22.15 26.29 6.88
CA ALA A 278 22.00 25.44 5.69
C ALA A 278 22.71 24.08 5.82
N LEU A 279 23.67 23.92 6.74
CA LEU A 279 24.42 22.68 6.90
C LEU A 279 23.54 21.53 7.39
N VAL A 280 22.63 21.79 8.32
CA VAL A 280 21.71 20.78 8.88
C VAL A 280 20.81 20.16 7.80
N PRO A 281 20.04 20.93 7.01
CA PRO A 281 19.25 20.34 5.94
C PRO A 281 20.09 19.74 4.81
N MET A 282 21.31 20.24 4.57
CA MET A 282 22.20 19.60 3.59
C MET A 282 22.69 18.23 4.08
N ARG A 283 23.03 18.10 5.37
CA ARG A 283 23.35 16.81 5.99
C ARG A 283 22.19 15.85 5.86
N GLU A 284 20.98 16.27 6.20
CA GLU A 284 19.78 15.44 6.03
C GLU A 284 19.57 15.02 4.57
N ALA A 285 19.80 15.91 3.59
CA ALA A 285 19.67 15.57 2.18
C ALA A 285 20.66 14.48 1.75
N VAL A 286 21.92 14.54 2.22
CA VAL A 286 22.94 13.53 1.96
C VAL A 286 22.59 12.21 2.65
N GLU A 287 22.14 12.23 3.90
CA GLU A 287 21.74 11.00 4.60
C GLU A 287 20.60 10.28 3.89
N ILE A 288 19.60 11.04 3.43
CA ILE A 288 18.47 10.49 2.70
C ILE A 288 18.89 9.95 1.33
N SER A 289 19.84 10.59 0.63
CA SER A 289 20.35 10.07 -0.65
C SER A 289 21.18 8.80 -0.47
N LEU A 290 21.93 8.68 0.64
CA LEU A 290 22.63 7.44 0.99
C LEU A 290 21.65 6.31 1.27
N GLN A 291 20.56 6.58 2.00
CA GLN A 291 19.47 5.62 2.21
C GLN A 291 18.86 5.15 0.88
N ALA A 292 18.58 6.09 -0.04
CA ALA A 292 18.04 5.76 -1.36
C ALA A 292 18.97 4.81 -2.12
N LEU A 293 20.28 5.06 -2.13
CA LEU A 293 21.25 4.18 -2.77
C LEU A 293 21.36 2.81 -2.07
N THR A 294 21.29 2.74 -0.75
CA THR A 294 21.32 1.45 -0.02
C THR A 294 20.07 0.60 -0.29
N VAL A 295 18.89 1.23 -0.35
CA VAL A 295 17.62 0.57 -0.71
C VAL A 295 17.68 0.06 -2.15
N TRP A 296 18.25 0.84 -3.06
CA TRP A 296 18.48 0.42 -4.44
C TRP A 296 19.36 -0.83 -4.53
N GLN A 297 20.41 -0.92 -3.69
CA GLN A 297 21.26 -2.10 -3.58
C GLN A 297 20.57 -3.30 -2.89
N GLY A 298 19.34 -3.15 -2.40
CA GLY A 298 18.56 -4.22 -1.78
C GLY A 298 18.73 -4.34 -0.27
N HIS A 299 19.33 -3.34 0.37
CA HIS A 299 19.42 -3.28 1.83
C HIS A 299 18.28 -2.41 2.36
N ASN A 300 17.42 -2.99 3.20
CA ASN A 300 16.35 -2.23 3.85
C ASN A 300 16.90 -1.54 5.10
N VAL A 301 16.94 -0.21 5.10
CA VAL A 301 17.51 0.58 6.19
C VAL A 301 16.49 1.62 6.65
N GLU A 302 15.97 1.45 7.88
CA GLU A 302 15.01 2.41 8.47
C GLU A 302 15.71 3.69 9.00
N THR A 303 17.01 3.60 9.27
CA THR A 303 17.86 4.68 9.78
C THR A 303 18.94 5.07 8.77
N PRO A 304 19.61 6.22 8.91
CA PRO A 304 20.74 6.55 8.05
C PRO A 304 21.83 5.47 8.15
N PRO A 305 22.44 5.02 7.03
CA PRO A 305 23.40 3.92 7.03
C PRO A 305 24.68 4.31 7.76
N ASP A 306 25.27 3.41 8.54
CA ASP A 306 26.57 3.66 9.18
C ASP A 306 27.72 3.70 8.15
N LEU A 307 28.90 4.15 8.58
CA LEU A 307 30.05 4.30 7.66
C LEU A 307 30.52 2.95 7.10
N ASP A 308 30.38 1.86 7.86
CA ASP A 308 30.77 0.52 7.44
C ASP A 308 29.84 -0.03 6.36
N LEU A 309 28.53 0.21 6.48
CA LEU A 309 27.55 -0.13 5.46
C LEU A 309 27.75 0.72 4.20
N ILE A 310 28.04 2.01 4.33
CA ILE A 310 28.35 2.88 3.18
C ILE A 310 29.60 2.39 2.45
N ASP A 311 30.67 2.05 3.18
CA ASP A 311 31.89 1.51 2.56
C ASP A 311 31.61 0.19 1.84
N SER A 312 30.96 -0.75 2.52
CA SER A 312 30.73 -2.09 1.98
C SER A 312 29.74 -2.14 0.83
N VAL A 313 28.69 -1.31 0.84
CA VAL A 313 27.58 -1.37 -0.12
C VAL A 313 27.67 -0.30 -1.20
N LEU A 314 28.24 0.88 -0.93
CA LEU A 314 28.25 2.00 -1.88
C LEU A 314 29.65 2.30 -2.43
N VAL A 315 30.71 2.15 -1.63
CA VAL A 315 32.08 2.37 -2.11
C VAL A 315 32.61 1.15 -2.85
N LYS A 316 32.48 -0.06 -2.26
CA LYS A 316 32.96 -1.30 -2.92
C LYS A 316 32.19 -1.68 -4.18
N THR A 317 30.97 -1.17 -4.35
CA THR A 317 30.16 -1.33 -5.58
C THR A 317 30.40 -0.23 -6.61
N ASN A 318 31.34 0.70 -6.35
CA ASN A 318 31.67 1.85 -7.20
C ASN A 318 30.53 2.87 -7.41
N LEU A 319 29.55 2.94 -6.50
CA LEU A 319 28.50 3.97 -6.54
C LEU A 319 28.99 5.30 -5.94
N LEU A 320 29.88 5.23 -4.95
CA LEU A 320 30.54 6.38 -4.32
C LEU A 320 32.06 6.16 -4.24
N THR A 321 32.82 7.24 -4.07
CA THR A 321 34.29 7.19 -3.91
C THR A 321 34.70 7.14 -2.43
N ALA A 322 35.93 6.73 -2.15
CA ALA A 322 36.50 6.81 -0.80
C ALA A 322 36.62 8.27 -0.29
N GLU A 323 36.72 9.24 -1.22
CA GLU A 323 36.66 10.66 -0.91
C GLU A 323 35.27 11.08 -0.41
N ASN A 324 34.20 10.57 -1.03
CA ASN A 324 32.83 10.77 -0.57
C ASN A 324 32.63 10.22 0.85
N LEU A 325 33.17 9.03 1.16
CA LEU A 325 33.09 8.44 2.51
C LEU A 325 33.78 9.33 3.56
N SER A 326 34.97 9.84 3.24
CA SER A 326 35.71 10.77 4.11
C SER A 326 34.94 12.08 4.32
N HIS A 327 34.25 12.57 3.29
CA HIS A 327 33.40 13.75 3.36
C HIS A 327 32.17 13.53 4.23
N ILE A 328 31.48 12.39 4.08
CA ILE A 328 30.32 12.02 4.89
C ILE A 328 30.71 11.94 6.38
N ALA A 329 31.87 11.35 6.69
CA ALA A 329 32.38 11.30 8.06
C ALA A 329 32.57 12.71 8.66
N ARG A 330 33.08 13.66 7.88
CA ARG A 330 33.22 15.07 8.30
C ARG A 330 31.86 15.78 8.43
N LEU A 331 30.92 15.49 7.54
CA LEU A 331 29.58 16.07 7.57
C LEU A 331 28.77 15.61 8.80
N ARG A 332 29.05 14.40 9.30
CA ARG A 332 28.47 13.83 10.52
C ARG A 332 29.13 14.36 11.80
N ASP A 333 30.33 14.93 11.71
CA ASP A 333 31.02 15.52 12.85
C ASP A 333 30.47 16.92 13.17
N GLU A 334 29.79 17.05 14.31
CA GLU A 334 29.12 18.28 14.76
C GLU A 334 30.09 19.43 15.07
N GLN A 335 31.41 19.17 15.10
CA GLN A 335 32.42 20.21 15.31
C GLN A 335 32.57 21.19 14.12
N SER A 336 32.01 20.85 12.95
CA SER A 336 32.07 21.65 11.72
C SER A 336 31.14 22.86 11.69
N GLU A 337 30.27 23.05 12.70
CA GLU A 337 29.27 24.13 12.77
C GLU A 337 29.83 25.51 13.19
N ARG A 338 31.15 25.64 13.38
CA ARG A 338 31.77 26.82 14.01
C ARG A 338 32.41 27.82 13.03
N ASP A 339 32.51 27.51 11.74
CA ASP A 339 33.14 28.36 10.73
C ASP A 339 32.30 28.42 9.44
N GLU A 340 31.89 29.63 9.07
CA GLU A 340 31.04 29.94 7.92
C GLU A 340 31.70 29.53 6.58
N ALA A 341 33.01 29.75 6.45
CA ALA A 341 33.76 29.41 5.24
C ALA A 341 33.93 27.90 5.09
N HIS A 342 34.00 27.18 6.21
CA HIS A 342 34.05 25.72 6.23
C HIS A 342 32.69 25.11 5.90
N ALA A 343 31.60 25.62 6.48
CA ALA A 343 30.23 25.20 6.18
C ALA A 343 29.90 25.32 4.68
N GLY A 344 30.26 26.44 4.05
CA GLY A 344 30.06 26.64 2.61
C GLY A 344 30.79 25.61 1.74
N LYS A 345 32.03 25.25 2.08
CA LYS A 345 32.78 24.19 1.37
C LYS A 345 32.11 22.82 1.53
N LEU A 346 31.68 22.50 2.74
CA LEU A 346 31.01 21.24 3.03
C LEU A 346 29.73 21.08 2.21
N ILE A 347 28.93 22.16 2.14
CA ILE A 347 27.68 22.14 1.39
C ILE A 347 27.90 21.94 -0.12
N MET A 348 28.89 22.62 -0.71
CA MET A 348 29.20 22.44 -2.14
C MET A 348 29.63 21.01 -2.49
N GLN A 349 30.43 20.37 -1.63
CA GLN A 349 30.83 18.98 -1.82
C GLN A 349 29.65 18.01 -1.63
N SER A 350 28.76 18.30 -0.68
CA SER A 350 27.53 17.52 -0.45
C SER A 350 26.54 17.57 -1.62
N GLU A 351 26.44 18.70 -2.33
CA GLU A 351 25.64 18.81 -3.57
C GLU A 351 26.12 17.85 -4.67
N SER A 352 27.43 17.62 -4.76
CA SER A 352 28.01 16.66 -5.71
C SER A 352 27.55 15.22 -5.39
N ILE A 353 27.57 14.83 -4.12
CA ILE A 353 27.14 13.50 -3.67
C ILE A 353 25.65 13.30 -3.95
N PHE A 354 24.82 14.30 -3.63
CA PHE A 354 23.38 14.23 -3.89
C PHE A 354 23.08 14.13 -5.40
N SER A 355 23.75 14.95 -6.22
CA SER A 355 23.57 14.95 -7.68
C SER A 355 24.01 13.63 -8.30
N GLN A 356 25.09 13.03 -7.80
CA GLN A 356 25.54 11.70 -8.21
C GLN A 356 24.51 10.62 -7.88
N ALA A 357 23.95 10.64 -6.66
CA ALA A 357 22.89 9.70 -6.27
C ALA A 357 21.64 9.85 -7.14
N ALA A 358 21.21 11.08 -7.42
CA ALA A 358 20.08 11.36 -8.29
C ALA A 358 20.32 10.89 -9.74
N SER A 359 21.53 11.10 -10.26
CA SER A 359 21.90 10.62 -11.60
C SER A 359 21.88 9.09 -11.70
N LEU A 360 22.31 8.39 -10.66
CA LEU A 360 22.37 6.92 -10.66
C LEU A 360 21.00 6.26 -10.55
N LEU A 361 20.03 6.94 -9.94
CA LEU A 361 18.66 6.44 -9.76
C LEU A 361 17.70 6.93 -10.87
N GLY A 362 18.06 8.00 -11.59
CA GLY A 362 17.26 8.54 -12.69
C GLY A 362 17.62 8.00 -14.08
N SER A 363 18.76 7.31 -14.22
CA SER A 363 19.21 6.62 -15.43
C SER A 363 18.67 5.20 -15.51
#